data_AF-A0A920RPN8-F1
#
_entry.id   AF-A0A920RPN8-F1
#
_cell.length_a   1.000
_cell.length_b   1.000
_cell.length_c   1.000
_cell.angle_alpha   90.00
_cell.angle_beta   90.00
_cell.angle_gamma   90.00
#
_symmetry.space_group_name_H-M   'P 1'
#
loop_
_entity.id
_entity.type
_entity.pdbx_description
1 polymer ?
#
loop_
_entity_poly.entity_id
_entity_poly.type
_entity_poly.pdbx_seq_one_letter_code
_entity_poly.pdbx_strand_id
1 'polypeptide(L)' 'MVRDDVWIWYLGRHGGLTAGYGARKTTIGPEFQFGHVVGRHFRDPVLIIKTAWGGKSLARDFRPPSAGG' A
#
# COMPACT_ATOMS: atom_id res chain seq x y z
N MET A 1 -2.13 -8.06 -16.09
CA MET A 1 -3.22 -8.71 -15.34
C MET A 1 -3.57 -7.79 -14.18
N VAL A 2 -4.86 -7.44 -14.03
CA VAL A 2 -5.36 -6.56 -12.96
C VAL A 2 -6.33 -7.41 -12.13
N ARG A 3 -6.22 -7.34 -10.81
CA ARG A 3 -7.23 -7.92 -9.91
C ARG A 3 -8.37 -6.94 -9.70
N ASP A 4 -9.60 -7.45 -9.68
CA ASP A 4 -10.83 -6.71 -9.43
C ASP A 4 -11.41 -6.95 -8.03
N ASP A 5 -10.87 -7.94 -7.30
CA ASP A 5 -11.23 -8.31 -5.92
C ASP A 5 -10.30 -7.70 -4.84
N VAL A 6 -9.22 -7.04 -5.27
CA VAL A 6 -8.30 -6.31 -4.39
C VAL A 6 -8.09 -4.91 -4.95
N TRP A 7 -8.46 -3.88 -4.18
CA TRP A 7 -8.14 -2.50 -4.51
C TRP A 7 -6.95 -2.02 -3.71
N ILE A 8 -6.29 -1.01 -4.26
CA ILE A 8 -5.23 -0.31 -3.59
C ILE A 8 -5.46 1.19 -3.69
N TRP A 9 -5.13 1.88 -2.61
CA TRP A 9 -4.95 3.32 -2.58
C TRP A 9 -3.51 3.64 -2.17
N TYR A 10 -2.86 4.51 -2.95
CA TYR A 10 -1.51 5.00 -2.67
C TYR A 10 -1.31 6.42 -3.19
N LEU A 11 -1.32 7.41 -2.30
CA LEU A 11 -1.01 8.81 -2.62
C LEU A 11 -1.80 9.35 -3.83
N GLY A 12 -3.11 9.11 -3.84
CA GLY A 12 -4.00 9.53 -4.93
C GLY A 12 -3.99 8.61 -6.16
N ARG A 13 -3.12 7.60 -6.22
CA ARG A 13 -3.23 6.50 -7.19
C ARG A 13 -4.11 5.41 -6.62
N HIS A 14 -5.08 4.95 -7.39
CA HIS A 14 -6.05 3.96 -6.94
C HIS A 14 -6.61 3.11 -8.08
N GLY A 15 -7.12 1.94 -7.73
CA GLY A 15 -7.79 1.02 -8.64
C GLY A 15 -7.58 -0.43 -8.21
N GLY A 16 -7.92 -1.36 -9.10
CA GLY A 16 -7.62 -2.77 -8.93
C GLY A 16 -6.11 -3.03 -8.82
N LEU A 17 -5.73 -4.03 -8.05
CA LEU A 17 -4.33 -4.35 -7.80
C LEU A 17 -3.64 -4.83 -9.09
N THR A 18 -2.55 -4.16 -9.43
CA THR A 18 -1.67 -4.48 -10.55
C THR A 18 -0.26 -3.98 -10.26
N ALA A 19 0.70 -4.26 -11.14
CA ALA A 19 2.01 -3.64 -11.07
C ALA A 19 1.91 -2.11 -11.23
N GLY A 20 2.89 -1.37 -10.69
CA GLY A 20 2.96 0.08 -10.81
C GLY A 20 2.43 0.87 -9.61
N TYR A 21 2.01 0.19 -8.54
CA TYR A 21 1.76 0.81 -7.22
C TYR A 21 2.99 0.82 -6.29
N GLY A 22 4.16 0.44 -6.80
CA GLY A 22 5.44 0.67 -6.12
C GLY A 22 5.74 2.16 -5.97
N ALA A 23 6.91 2.50 -5.41
CA ALA A 23 7.32 3.88 -5.18
C ALA A 23 7.19 4.76 -6.44
N ARG A 24 7.45 4.18 -7.62
CA ARG A 24 7.22 4.76 -8.95
C ARG A 24 6.26 3.88 -9.75
N LYS A 25 5.63 4.44 -10.80
CA LYS A 25 4.74 3.70 -11.72
C LYS A 25 5.41 2.51 -12.42
N THR A 26 6.74 2.49 -12.48
CA THR A 26 7.56 1.43 -13.10
C THR A 26 8.09 0.41 -12.10
N THR A 27 7.66 0.48 -10.84
CA THR A 27 8.16 -0.39 -9.77
C THR A 27 7.01 -1.12 -9.08
N ILE A 28 7.37 -2.22 -8.41
CA ILE A 28 6.51 -2.91 -7.45
C ILE A 28 7.08 -2.73 -6.06
N GLY A 29 6.23 -2.79 -5.05
CA GLY A 29 6.64 -3.04 -3.67
C GLY A 29 5.95 -4.29 -3.11
N PRO A 30 6.07 -4.53 -1.80
CA PRO A 30 5.48 -5.70 -1.15
C PRO A 30 3.96 -5.75 -1.28
N GLU A 31 3.30 -4.60 -1.51
CA GLU A 31 1.85 -4.52 -1.70
C GLU A 31 1.35 -5.44 -2.82
N PHE A 32 2.17 -5.67 -3.85
CA PHE A 32 1.74 -6.43 -5.01
C PHE A 32 1.53 -7.91 -4.64
N GLN A 33 2.54 -8.57 -4.08
CA GLN A 33 2.39 -9.97 -3.67
C GLN A 33 1.57 -10.14 -2.40
N PHE A 34 1.66 -9.20 -1.46
CA PHE A 34 0.77 -9.19 -0.30
C PHE A 34 -0.70 -9.20 -0.74
N GLY A 35 -1.07 -8.35 -1.69
CA GLY A 35 -2.41 -8.29 -2.27
C GLY A 35 -2.83 -9.59 -2.97
N HIS A 36 -1.91 -10.29 -3.63
CA HIS A 36 -2.21 -11.61 -4.20
C HIS A 36 -2.57 -12.65 -3.14
N VAL A 37 -1.86 -12.65 -2.01
CA VAL A 37 -2.09 -13.58 -0.90
C VAL A 37 -3.41 -13.28 -0.22
N VAL A 38 -3.65 -12.04 0.20
CA VAL A 38 -4.87 -11.68 0.94
C VAL A 38 -6.13 -11.80 0.08
N GLY A 39 -6.05 -11.44 -1.21
CA GLY A 39 -7.18 -11.61 -2.13
C GLY A 39 -7.50 -13.07 -2.45
N ARG A 40 -6.60 -14.03 -2.19
CA ARG A 40 -6.93 -15.47 -2.26
C ARG A 40 -7.49 -15.99 -0.95
N HIS A 41 -7.15 -15.36 0.17
CA HIS A 41 -7.52 -15.82 1.51
C HIS A 41 -8.92 -15.36 1.90
N PHE A 42 -9.24 -14.09 1.67
CA PHE A 42 -10.54 -13.53 2.00
C PHE A 42 -11.52 -13.75 0.84
N ARG A 43 -12.77 -14.08 1.18
CA ARG A 43 -13.88 -14.13 0.23
C ARG A 43 -14.40 -12.74 -0.11
N ASP A 44 -14.36 -11.87 0.90
CA ASP A 44 -14.77 -10.49 0.75
C ASP A 44 -13.66 -9.66 0.09
N PRO A 45 -14.05 -8.63 -0.68
CA PRO A 45 -13.07 -7.81 -1.36
C PRO A 45 -12.14 -7.03 -0.41
N VAL A 46 -10.86 -6.87 -0.78
CA VAL A 46 -9.81 -6.30 0.10
C VAL A 46 -9.38 -4.91 -0.37
N LEU A 47 -9.29 -3.95 0.55
CA LEU A 47 -8.66 -2.64 0.32
C LEU A 47 -7.29 -2.56 0.99
N ILE A 48 -6.24 -2.34 0.19
CA ILE A 48 -4.90 -2.01 0.68
C ILE A 48 -4.75 -0.49 0.73
N ILE A 49 -4.49 0.06 1.92
CA ILE A 49 -4.13 1.48 2.10
C ILE A 49 -2.62 1.56 2.30
N LYS A 50 -1.90 2.05 1.30
CA LYS A 50 -0.45 2.19 1.37
C LYS A 50 -0.06 3.56 1.90
N THR A 51 0.39 3.60 3.15
CA THR A 51 0.90 4.81 3.84
C THR A 51 2.43 4.79 3.99
N ALA A 52 3.13 4.23 3.00
CA ALA A 52 4.59 4.19 2.98
C ALA A 52 5.14 5.39 2.20
N TRP A 53 6.04 6.14 2.83
CA TRP A 53 6.68 7.32 2.25
C TRP A 53 8.21 7.21 2.38
N GLY A 54 8.92 7.44 1.28
CA GLY A 54 10.38 7.49 1.30
C GLY A 54 10.90 8.69 2.10
N GLY A 55 12.08 8.56 2.70
CA GLY A 55 12.73 9.65 3.43
C GLY A 55 12.08 10.00 4.77
N LYS A 56 11.32 9.07 5.36
CA LYS A 56 10.68 9.22 6.67
C LYS A 56 11.41 8.41 7.74
N SER A 57 11.49 8.98 8.94
CA SER A 57 12.11 8.36 10.11
C SER A 57 11.08 8.02 11.17
N LEU A 58 11.24 6.89 11.86
CA LEU A 58 10.41 6.55 13.02
C LEU A 58 10.63 7.53 14.18
N ALA A 59 11.88 8.00 14.36
CA ALA A 59 12.25 8.89 15.46
C ALA A 59 11.63 10.30 15.36
N ARG A 60 11.28 10.77 14.16
CA ARG A 60 10.73 12.12 13.94
C ARG A 60 9.38 12.10 13.23
N ASP A 61 9.30 11.57 12.02
CA ASP A 61 8.14 11.75 11.15
C ASP A 61 6.92 10.91 11.58
N PHE A 62 7.15 9.74 12.17
CA PHE A 62 6.08 8.88 12.70
C PHE A 62 5.93 8.99 14.22
N ARG A 63 6.66 9.90 14.86
CA ARG A 63 6.57 10.10 16.30
C ARG A 63 5.20 10.74 16.62
N PRO A 64 4.43 10.18 17.57
CA PRO A 64 3.14 10.76 17.92
C PRO A 64 3.32 12.13 18.59
N PRO A 65 2.37 13.08 18.40
CA PRO A 65 2.47 14.43 18.99
C PRO A 65 2.65 14.42 20.52
N SER A 66 2.10 13.42 21.20
CA SER A 66 2.20 13.25 22.65
C SER A 66 3.60 12.89 23.16
N ALA A 67 4.53 12.50 22.30
CA ALA A 67 5.84 12.03 22.74
C ALA A 67 6.84 13.16 23.06
N GLY A 68 6.46 14.44 22.90
CA GLY A 68 7.32 15.60 23.18
C GLY A 68 8.43 15.78 22.15
N GLY A 69 8.40 16.87 21.38
CA GLY A 69 9.36 17.16 20.30
C GLY A 69 10.78 17.36 20.79
#